data_AF-L7CCG7-F1
#
_entry.id   AF-L7CCG7-F1
#
_cell.length_a   1.000
_cell.length_b   1.000
_cell.length_c   1.000
_cell.angle_alpha   90.00
_cell.angle_beta   90.00
_cell.angle_gamma   90.00
#
_symmetry.space_group_name_H-M   'P 1'
#
loop_
_entity.id
_entity.type
_entity.pdbx_description
1 polymer ?
#
loop_
_entity_poly.entity_id
_entity_poly.type
_entity_poly.pdbx_seq_one_letter_code
_entity_poly.pdbx_strand_id
1 'polypeptide(L)'
;MKDLTMMFGSKRNGLGLAGLAFLVSALIGPAPVSADTITDKKDPAHQMVMTVGEMCGGCVKRITARFDSVDAVERVVCSIEKKSVALVAKDGVKLSPKGIWEIMESIGKTPKKMITPDGMFTSKPKR
;
A
#
# COMPACT_ATOMS: atom_id res chain seq x y z
N MET A 1 -31.57 -8.53 -6.28
CA MET A 1 -31.95 -9.93 -6.57
C MET A 1 -30.97 -10.45 -7.61
N LYS A 2 -30.19 -11.47 -7.21
CA LYS A 2 -29.68 -12.58 -8.05
C LYS A 2 -28.71 -12.18 -9.18
N ASP A 3 -27.40 -12.33 -8.99
CA ASP A 3 -26.62 -13.55 -9.24
C ASP A 3 -26.39 -13.89 -10.72
N LEU A 4 -25.19 -14.43 -10.92
CA LEU A 4 -24.73 -15.29 -12.00
C LEU A 4 -24.47 -14.62 -13.37
N THR A 5 -23.22 -14.46 -13.82
CA THR A 5 -22.20 -15.48 -14.14
C THR A 5 -22.14 -15.70 -15.64
N MET A 6 -20.93 -15.46 -16.16
CA MET A 6 -20.26 -16.09 -17.31
C MET A 6 -21.04 -16.18 -18.63
N MET A 7 -20.37 -15.78 -19.71
CA MET A 7 -20.01 -16.77 -20.72
C MET A 7 -18.85 -16.32 -21.59
N PHE A 8 -17.87 -17.23 -21.62
CA PHE A 8 -16.73 -17.31 -22.52
C PHE A 8 -17.14 -17.18 -23.99
N GLY A 9 -16.27 -16.56 -24.79
CA GLY A 9 -16.33 -16.71 -26.24
C GLY A 9 -15.41 -15.75 -26.99
N SER A 10 -14.09 -15.97 -26.96
CA SER A 10 -13.20 -15.36 -27.96
C SER A 10 -12.59 -16.42 -28.86
N LYS A 11 -13.34 -16.63 -29.94
CA LYS A 11 -13.02 -17.29 -31.19
C LYS A 11 -11.94 -16.50 -31.94
N ARG A 12 -10.91 -17.20 -32.44
CA ARG A 12 -10.08 -16.90 -33.64
C ARG A 12 -8.95 -17.95 -33.69
N ASN A 13 -9.18 -19.10 -34.31
CA ASN A 13 -8.99 -19.40 -35.74
C ASN A 13 -7.50 -19.39 -36.13
N GLY A 14 -7.00 -20.56 -36.49
CA GLY A 14 -5.60 -20.81 -36.85
C GLY A 14 -5.23 -20.43 -38.29
N LEU A 15 -3.92 -20.28 -38.47
CA LEU A 15 -3.15 -20.22 -39.72
C LEU A 15 -1.68 -20.11 -39.28
N GLY A 16 -0.66 -20.84 -39.71
CA GLY A 16 -0.50 -21.93 -40.65
C GLY A 16 0.93 -22.48 -40.46
N LEU A 17 1.16 -23.71 -40.94
CA LEU A 17 2.47 -24.36 -40.98
C LEU A 17 3.35 -23.79 -42.10
N ALA A 18 4.61 -23.48 -41.78
CA ALA A 18 5.83 -23.51 -42.61
C ALA A 18 6.88 -22.68 -41.83
N GLY A 19 8.04 -23.16 -41.42
CA GLY A 19 9.02 -23.93 -42.17
C GLY A 19 10.33 -23.11 -42.15
N LEU A 20 11.46 -23.81 -41.97
CA LEU A 20 12.84 -23.37 -42.21
C LEU A 20 13.57 -22.55 -41.13
N ALA A 21 14.42 -23.30 -40.43
CA ALA A 21 15.73 -22.96 -39.91
C ALA A 21 16.31 -21.58 -40.29
N PHE A 22 16.58 -20.77 -39.28
CA PHE A 22 17.66 -19.78 -39.29
C PHE A 22 18.42 -19.86 -37.96
N LEU A 23 19.57 -20.55 -38.01
CA LEU A 23 20.66 -20.40 -37.06
C LEU A 23 21.36 -19.08 -37.36
N VAL A 24 21.08 -18.01 -36.61
CA VAL A 24 21.94 -16.81 -36.57
C VAL A 24 22.01 -16.27 -35.15
N SER A 25 23.19 -16.50 -34.56
CA SER A 25 23.99 -15.61 -33.73
C SER A 25 23.30 -14.68 -32.72
N ALA A 26 23.56 -14.99 -31.46
CA ALA A 26 23.51 -14.06 -30.34
C ALA A 26 24.30 -12.78 -30.63
N LEU A 27 23.64 -11.63 -30.49
CA LEU A 27 24.16 -10.44 -29.80
C LEU A 27 22.93 -9.71 -29.23
N ILE A 28 22.77 -9.89 -27.93
CA ILE A 28 21.69 -9.42 -27.08
C ILE A 28 21.69 -7.88 -27.06
N GLY A 29 20.67 -7.27 -27.66
CA GLY A 29 20.36 -5.86 -27.46
C GLY A 29 19.61 -5.67 -26.13
N PRO A 30 19.87 -4.59 -25.36
CA PRO A 30 19.13 -4.33 -24.14
C PRO A 30 17.68 -3.99 -24.48
N ALA A 31 16.76 -4.83 -24.00
CA ALA A 31 15.33 -4.59 -24.05
C ALA A 31 14.98 -3.31 -23.26
N PRO A 32 14.03 -2.47 -23.75
CA PRO A 32 13.39 -1.50 -22.88
C PRO A 32 12.60 -2.30 -21.84
N VAL A 33 13.11 -2.33 -20.61
CA VAL A 33 12.36 -2.84 -19.47
C VAL A 33 11.11 -1.98 -19.32
N SER A 34 9.95 -2.54 -19.68
CA SER A 34 8.67 -2.03 -19.21
C SER A 34 8.66 -2.19 -17.69
N ALA A 35 9.02 -1.12 -16.98
CA ALA A 35 8.73 -0.99 -15.57
C ALA A 35 7.22 -0.70 -15.46
N ASP A 36 6.42 -1.76 -15.49
CA ASP A 36 5.02 -1.71 -15.08
C ASP A 36 4.99 -1.16 -13.66
N THR A 37 4.68 0.13 -13.60
CA THR A 37 4.61 0.92 -12.39
C THR A 37 3.32 0.50 -11.70
N ILE A 38 3.36 -0.59 -10.94
CA ILE A 38 2.34 -0.87 -9.92
C ILE A 38 2.60 0.11 -8.77
N THR A 39 2.30 1.37 -9.01
CA THR A 39 2.06 2.31 -7.94
C THR A 39 0.57 2.54 -7.96
N ASP A 40 -0.11 1.81 -7.08
CA ASP A 40 -1.41 2.18 -6.53
C ASP A 40 -1.21 3.58 -5.90
N LYS A 41 -1.20 4.61 -6.76
CA LYS A 41 -1.01 6.02 -6.40
C LYS A 41 -2.33 6.52 -5.82
N LYS A 42 -2.71 5.98 -4.66
CA LYS A 42 -3.57 6.76 -3.77
C LYS A 42 -2.75 8.00 -3.40
N ASP A 43 -3.33 9.17 -3.64
CA ASP A 43 -2.64 10.46 -3.56
C ASP A 43 -1.89 10.63 -2.21
N PRO A 44 -0.60 11.02 -2.23
CA PRO A 44 0.22 11.12 -1.02
C PRO A 44 -0.31 12.15 -0.01
N ALA A 45 -1.22 13.05 -0.42
CA ALA A 45 -1.82 14.05 0.48
C ALA A 45 -2.72 13.43 1.56
N HIS A 46 -3.09 12.15 1.44
CA HIS A 46 -3.93 11.45 2.43
C HIS A 46 -3.15 10.42 3.26
N GLN A 47 -1.83 10.30 3.05
CA GLN A 47 -1.02 9.30 3.71
C GLN A 47 -0.23 9.87 4.89
N MET A 48 -0.31 9.18 6.02
CA MET A 48 0.54 9.41 7.18
C MET A 48 1.38 8.16 7.45
N VAL A 49 2.65 8.34 7.80
CA VAL A 49 3.55 7.22 8.12
C VAL A 49 4.16 7.44 9.49
N MET A 50 4.04 6.44 10.36
CA MET A 50 4.50 6.53 11.73
C MET A 50 5.47 5.40 12.05
N THR A 51 6.66 5.74 12.53
CA THR A 51 7.68 4.79 12.98
C THR A 51 7.53 4.54 14.48
N VAL A 52 7.58 3.26 14.88
CA VAL A 52 7.50 2.81 16.27
C VAL A 52 8.79 2.12 16.71
N GLY A 53 9.00 1.99 18.02
CA GLY A 53 10.19 1.30 18.56
C GLY A 53 10.21 -0.21 18.28
N GLU A 54 9.04 -0.83 18.31
CA GLU A 54 8.85 -2.27 18.16
C GLU A 54 7.60 -2.58 17.34
N MET A 55 7.69 -3.62 16.51
CA MET A 55 6.56 -4.14 15.77
C MET A 55 6.71 -5.66 15.63
N CYS A 56 5.64 -6.40 15.90
CA CYS A 56 5.54 -7.84 15.73
C CYS A 56 4.15 -8.20 15.20
N GLY A 57 3.91 -9.48 14.85
CA GLY A 57 2.61 -9.92 14.33
C GLY A 57 1.42 -9.60 15.24
N GLY A 58 1.60 -9.69 16.57
CA GLY A 58 0.57 -9.30 17.54
C GLY A 58 0.29 -7.79 17.57
N CYS A 59 1.32 -6.97 17.37
CA CYS A 59 1.16 -5.51 17.27
C CYS A 59 0.33 -5.13 16.06
N VAL A 60 0.60 -5.76 14.90
CA VAL A 60 -0.13 -5.50 13.66
C VAL A 60 -1.63 -5.74 13.88
N LYS A 61 -2.00 -6.90 14.44
CA LYS A 61 -3.40 -7.22 14.73
C LYS A 61 -4.07 -6.18 15.62
N ARG A 62 -3.41 -5.75 16.70
CA ARG A 62 -3.97 -4.74 17.63
C ARG A 62 -4.12 -3.36 16.96
N ILE A 63 -3.12 -2.95 16.18
CA ILE A 63 -3.14 -1.67 15.47
C ILE A 63 -4.28 -1.67 14.44
N THR A 64 -4.35 -2.70 13.60
CA THR A 64 -5.41 -2.83 12.59
C THR A 64 -6.79 -2.84 13.24
N ALA A 65 -7.01 -3.65 14.29
CA ALA A 65 -8.30 -3.71 14.98
C ALA A 65 -8.71 -2.36 15.59
N ARG A 66 -7.76 -1.58 16.13
CA ARG A 66 -8.07 -0.28 16.71
C ARG A 66 -8.49 0.75 15.67
N PHE A 67 -7.84 0.75 14.51
CA PHE A 67 -8.12 1.69 13.42
C PHE A 67 -9.28 1.26 12.54
N ASP A 68 -9.69 -0.01 12.56
CA ASP A 68 -10.91 -0.49 11.91
C ASP A 68 -12.16 0.23 12.44
N SER A 69 -12.15 0.59 13.72
CA SER A 69 -13.22 1.39 14.36
C SER A 69 -13.09 2.90 14.11
N VAL A 70 -12.12 3.36 13.34
CA VAL A 70 -11.91 4.79 13.05
C VAL A 70 -12.39 5.08 11.63
N ASP A 71 -13.60 5.62 11.51
CA ASP A 71 -14.24 5.84 10.21
C ASP A 71 -13.41 6.73 9.25
N ALA A 72 -12.60 7.65 9.78
CA ALA A 72 -11.75 8.52 8.98
C ALA A 72 -10.59 7.79 8.25
N VAL A 73 -10.26 6.56 8.65
CA VAL A 73 -9.15 5.78 8.09
C VAL A 73 -9.70 4.76 7.11
N GLU A 74 -9.21 4.82 5.87
CA GLU A 74 -9.60 3.87 4.83
C GLU A 74 -8.73 2.61 4.85
N ARG A 75 -7.43 2.79 5.10
CA ARG A 75 -6.47 1.68 5.05
C ARG A 75 -5.37 1.84 6.08
N VAL A 76 -4.97 0.71 6.66
CA VAL A 76 -3.81 0.61 7.54
C VAL A 76 -2.84 -0.42 6.97
N VAL A 77 -1.59 0.02 6.76
CA VAL A 77 -0.51 -0.83 6.27
C VAL A 77 0.60 -0.85 7.32
N CYS A 78 0.83 -2.00 7.93
CA CYS A 78 1.88 -2.18 8.91
C CYS A 78 3.08 -2.90 8.29
N SER A 79 4.29 -2.42 8.56
CA SER A 79 5.54 -3.03 8.14
C SER A 79 6.38 -3.41 9.36
N ILE A 80 6.47 -4.71 9.65
CA ILE A 80 7.26 -5.23 10.77
C ILE A 80 8.75 -4.92 10.55
N GLU A 81 9.27 -5.14 9.35
CA GLU A 81 10.67 -4.92 8.99
C GLU A 81 11.08 -3.45 9.18
N LYS A 82 10.25 -2.53 8.67
CA LYS A 82 10.48 -1.08 8.78
C LYS A 82 10.00 -0.48 10.11
N LYS A 83 9.41 -1.30 10.99
CA LYS A 83 8.77 -0.88 12.26
C LYS A 83 7.89 0.36 12.06
N SER A 84 7.08 0.34 11.01
CA SER A 84 6.33 1.52 10.56
C SER A 84 4.88 1.17 10.25
N VAL A 85 3.98 2.10 10.54
CA VAL A 85 2.55 2.04 10.25
C VAL A 85 2.24 3.16 9.26
N ALA A 86 1.73 2.83 8.09
CA ALA A 86 1.15 3.79 7.16
C ALA A 86 -0.38 3.77 7.31
N LEU A 87 -0.96 4.96 7.43
CA LEU A 87 -2.40 5.18 7.50
C LEU A 87 -2.81 5.99 6.28
N VAL A 88 -3.87 5.56 5.62
CA VAL A 88 -4.47 6.26 4.49
C VAL A 88 -5.82 6.78 4.95
N ALA A 89 -6.00 8.09 4.89
CA ALA A 89 -7.28 8.73 5.15
C ALA A 89 -8.28 8.44 4.02
N LYS A 90 -9.57 8.46 4.33
CA LYS A 90 -10.61 8.55 3.29
C LYS A 90 -10.46 9.83 2.48
N ASP A 91 -10.89 9.80 1.23
CA ASP A 91 -10.89 10.96 0.34
C ASP A 91 -11.60 12.18 0.96
N GLY A 92 -10.95 13.34 0.89
CA GLY A 92 -11.46 14.59 1.47
C GLY A 92 -11.37 14.69 2.99
N VAL A 93 -10.83 13.68 3.69
CA VAL A 93 -10.65 13.69 5.15
C VAL A 93 -9.22 14.01 5.53
N LYS A 94 -9.06 14.92 6.50
CA LYS A 94 -7.77 15.22 7.14
C LYS A 94 -7.69 14.52 8.49
N LEU A 95 -6.74 13.59 8.62
CA LEU A 95 -6.44 12.94 9.90
C LEU A 95 -5.69 13.92 10.81
N SER A 96 -6.07 13.98 12.08
CA SER A 96 -5.34 14.77 13.09
C SER A 96 -4.05 14.06 13.50
N PRO A 97 -2.85 14.64 13.28
CA PRO A 97 -1.59 14.03 13.69
C PRO A 97 -1.54 13.69 15.18
N LYS A 98 -2.03 14.61 16.02
CA LYS A 98 -2.12 14.41 17.47
C LYS A 98 -3.06 13.25 17.83
N GLY A 99 -4.26 13.20 17.23
CA GLY A 99 -5.23 12.15 17.52
C GLY A 99 -4.72 10.75 17.16
N ILE A 100 -4.06 10.63 16.00
CA ILE A 100 -3.42 9.36 15.59
C ILE A 100 -2.31 8.96 16.57
N TRP A 101 -1.49 9.92 17.00
CA TRP A 101 -0.43 9.66 17.99
C TRP A 101 -1.02 9.14 19.31
N GLU A 102 -2.09 9.76 19.80
CA GLU A 102 -2.79 9.38 21.03
C GLU A 102 -3.44 7.99 20.94
N ILE A 103 -4.04 7.66 19.81
CA ILE A 103 -4.57 6.31 19.58
C ILE A 103 -3.46 5.27 19.69
N MET A 104 -2.29 5.54 19.10
CA MET A 104 -1.15 4.64 19.17
C MET A 104 -0.61 4.49 20.61
N GLU A 105 -0.53 5.58 21.37
CA GLU A 105 -0.19 5.54 22.80
C GLU A 105 -1.19 4.70 23.61
N SER A 106 -2.49 4.88 23.34
CA SER A 106 -3.56 4.16 24.06
C SER A 106 -3.52 2.64 23.91
N ILE A 107 -2.98 2.13 22.80
CA ILE A 107 -2.81 0.70 22.55
C ILE A 107 -1.44 0.16 22.98
N GLY A 108 -0.66 0.98 23.69
CA GLY A 108 0.66 0.64 24.22
C GLY A 108 1.77 0.72 23.19
N LYS A 109 1.63 1.56 22.15
CA LYS A 109 2.70 1.84 21.19
C LYS A 109 3.36 3.16 21.50
N THR A 110 4.65 3.24 21.23
CA THR A 110 5.47 4.44 21.41
C THR A 110 5.93 4.93 20.04
N PRO A 111 5.22 5.91 19.45
CA PRO A 111 5.67 6.54 18.21
C PRO A 111 6.99 7.27 18.44
N LYS A 112 7.93 7.10 17.51
CA LYS A 112 9.22 7.82 17.51
C LYS A 112 9.28 8.91 16.46
N LYS A 113 8.58 8.69 15.34
CA LYS A 113 8.52 9.62 14.21
C LYS A 113 7.16 9.48 13.54
N MET A 114 6.59 10.59 13.08
CA MET A 114 5.40 10.64 12.26
C MET A 114 5.65 11.59 11.09
N ILE A 115 5.43 11.13 9.87
CA ILE A 115 5.43 11.90 8.64
C ILE A 115 3.98 12.07 8.22
N THR A 116 3.58 13.31 8.00
CA THR A 116 2.26 13.69 7.49
C THR A 116 2.47 14.61 6.28
N PRO A 117 1.44 14.80 5.44
CA PRO A 117 1.51 15.80 4.36
C PRO A 117 1.83 17.22 4.87
N ASP A 118 1.47 17.54 6.11
CA ASP A 118 1.75 18.84 6.74
C ASP A 118 3.18 18.95 7.33
N GLY A 119 3.92 17.85 7.46
CA GLY A 119 5.29 17.87 7.97
C GLY A 119 5.73 16.63 8.73
N MET A 120 6.88 16.73 9.40
CA MET A 120 7.49 15.65 10.19
C MET A 120 7.48 15.99 11.68
N PHE A 121 7.04 15.03 12.49
CA PHE A 121 7.02 15.12 13.94
C PHE A 121 7.90 14.03 14.56
N THR A 122 8.85 14.41 15.41
CA THR A 122 9.70 13.49 16.21
C THR A 122 9.26 13.40 17.67
N SER A 123 8.13 14.03 17.99
CA SER A 123 7.51 14.06 19.31
C SER A 123 6.02 14.28 19.13
N LYS A 124 5.24 14.05 20.19
CA LYS A 124 3.80 14.20 20.16
C LYS A 124 3.40 15.58 19.63
N PRO A 125 2.64 15.66 18.52
CA PRO A 125 2.18 16.92 17.97
C PRO A 125 1.31 17.70 18.96
N LYS A 126 1.51 19.02 19.04
CA LYS A 126 0.69 19.89 19.91
C LYS A 126 -0.70 20.16 19.32
N ARG A 127 -0.85 20.06 17.99
CA ARG A 127 -2.09 20.24 17.24
C ARG A 127 -2.19 19.20 16.14
#